data_AF-A0A849QAP1-F1
#
_entry.id   AF-A0A849QAP1-F1
#
_cell.length_a   1.000
_cell.length_b   1.000
_cell.length_c   1.000
_cell.angle_alpha   90.00
_cell.angle_beta   90.00
_cell.angle_gamma   90.00
#
_symmetry.space_group_name_H-M   'P 1'
#
loop_
_entity.id
_entity.type
_entity.pdbx_description
1 polymer ?
#
loop_
_entity_poly.entity_id
_entity_poly.type
_entity_poly.pdbx_seq_one_letter_code
_entity_poly.pdbx_strand_id
1 'polypeptide(L)'
;MKKSEYAPRVRIGSSNMLANKEEISRLYREGSTESQDIYPVDNATLDDLDFKKIKDYFVESNLTDQLDDKHFYDILKKENFVTEIDNTS
;
A
#
# COMPACT_ATOMS: atom_id res chain seq x y z
N MET A 1 18.45 8.16 -24.70
CA MET A 1 16.99 8.40 -24.76
C MET A 1 16.52 8.90 -23.40
N LYS A 2 15.67 9.94 -23.39
CA LYS A 2 15.28 10.73 -22.20
C LYS A 2 14.34 9.95 -21.27
N LYS A 3 14.70 9.81 -19.99
CA LYS A 3 13.85 9.24 -18.91
C LYS A 3 12.78 10.25 -18.43
N SER A 4 11.82 10.64 -19.28
CA SER A 4 10.78 11.61 -18.85
C SER A 4 9.34 11.30 -19.29
N GLU A 5 9.05 10.12 -19.84
CA GLU A 5 7.74 9.84 -20.48
C GLU A 5 6.68 9.17 -19.59
N TYR A 6 6.93 8.89 -18.31
CA TYR A 6 5.97 8.23 -17.42
C TYR A 6 5.62 9.02 -16.15
N ALA A 7 5.66 10.36 -16.20
CA ALA A 7 5.16 11.17 -15.09
C ALA A 7 3.62 11.32 -15.20
N PRO A 8 2.85 10.96 -14.16
CA PRO A 8 1.40 11.10 -14.16
C PRO A 8 0.98 12.56 -14.35
N ARG A 9 -0.10 12.78 -15.11
CA ARG A 9 -0.61 14.11 -15.46
C ARG A 9 -2.10 14.20 -15.17
N VAL A 10 -2.54 15.39 -14.77
CA VAL A 10 -3.95 15.72 -14.58
C VAL A 10 -4.40 16.73 -15.65
N ARG A 11 -5.66 16.58 -16.08
CA ARG A 11 -6.29 17.54 -16.98
C ARG A 11 -7.01 18.61 -16.16
N ILE A 12 -6.58 19.86 -16.32
CA ILE A 12 -7.26 21.03 -15.74
C ILE A 12 -7.80 21.86 -16.91
N GLY A 13 -9.11 21.80 -17.13
CA GLY A 13 -9.77 22.41 -18.29
C GLY A 13 -9.32 21.79 -19.61
N SER A 14 -8.63 22.56 -20.45
CA SER A 14 -8.00 22.11 -21.71
C SER A 14 -6.50 21.83 -21.59
N SER A 15 -5.90 22.04 -20.42
CA SER A 15 -4.45 21.91 -20.20
C SER A 15 -4.08 20.60 -19.49
N ASN A 16 -2.91 20.04 -19.84
CA ASN A 16 -2.34 18.83 -19.22
C ASN A 16 -1.14 19.21 -18.34
N MET A 17 -1.33 19.17 -17.01
CA MET A 17 -0.31 19.53 -16.02
C MET A 17 0.28 18.28 -15.36
N LEU A 18 1.50 18.38 -14.81
CA LEU A 18 2.09 17.31 -14.01
C LEU A 18 1.27 17.15 -12.73
N ALA A 19 0.91 15.92 -12.40
CA ALA A 19 0.16 15.61 -11.19
C ALA A 19 1.05 15.81 -9.96
N ASN A 20 0.54 16.52 -8.95
CA ASN A 20 1.19 16.58 -7.65
C ASN A 20 0.93 15.28 -6.84
N LYS A 21 1.58 15.11 -5.69
CA LYS A 21 1.47 13.87 -4.89
C LYS A 21 0.02 13.54 -4.50
N GLU A 22 -0.78 14.53 -4.12
CA GLU A 22 -2.17 14.34 -3.71
C GLU A 22 -3.05 13.91 -4.89
N GLU A 23 -2.84 14.53 -6.05
CA GLU A 23 -3.54 14.19 -7.29
C GLU A 23 -3.19 12.79 -7.78
N ILE A 24 -1.91 12.39 -7.64
CA ILE A 24 -1.47 11.03 -7.93
C ILE A 24 -2.20 10.03 -7.02
N SER A 25 -2.19 10.25 -5.71
CA SER A 25 -2.90 9.38 -4.77
C SER A 25 -4.40 9.31 -5.06
N ARG A 26 -5.02 10.42 -5.48
CA ARG A 26 -6.42 10.45 -5.89
C ARG A 26 -6.66 9.64 -7.17
N LEU A 27 -5.82 9.81 -8.19
CA LEU A 27 -5.89 9.05 -9.44
C LEU A 27 -5.77 7.54 -9.21
N TYR A 28 -4.86 7.10 -8.34
CA TYR A 28 -4.74 5.67 -7.99
C TYR A 28 -5.97 5.15 -7.25
N ARG A 29 -6.53 5.93 -6.33
CA ARG A 29 -7.74 5.56 -5.58
C ARG A 29 -8.99 5.51 -6.46
N GLU A 30 -9.17 6.49 -7.34
CA GLU A 30 -10.36 6.62 -8.21
C GLU A 30 -10.26 5.75 -9.46
N GLY A 31 -9.05 5.52 -9.96
CA GLY A 31 -8.79 4.75 -11.18
C GLY A 31 -8.71 3.24 -10.98
N SER A 32 -8.55 2.78 -9.74
CA SER A 32 -8.56 1.35 -9.41
C SER A 32 -9.96 0.94 -8.97
N THR A 33 -10.61 0.05 -9.73
CA THR A 33 -11.91 -0.54 -9.37
C THR A 33 -11.85 -1.23 -8.00
N GLU A 34 -10.69 -1.81 -7.71
CA GLU A 34 -10.30 -2.35 -6.40
C GLU A 34 -8.90 -1.81 -6.12
N SER A 35 -8.74 -0.98 -5.09
CA SER A 35 -7.39 -0.61 -4.66
C SER A 35 -6.79 -1.80 -3.93
N GLN A 36 -5.76 -2.43 -4.52
CA GLN A 36 -5.06 -3.56 -3.89
C GLN A 36 -4.36 -3.17 -2.57
N ASP A 37 -4.24 -1.87 -2.30
CA ASP A 37 -3.72 -1.34 -1.03
C ASP A 37 -4.81 -1.22 0.06
N ILE A 38 -6.09 -1.29 -0.30
CA ILE A 38 -7.23 -1.03 0.61
C ILE A 38 -8.09 -2.28 0.80
N TYR A 39 -8.17 -3.17 -0.20
CA TYR A 39 -8.99 -4.37 -0.13
C TYR A 39 -8.18 -5.60 0.27
N PRO A 40 -8.64 -6.38 1.26
CA PRO A 40 -8.03 -7.66 1.56
C PRO A 40 -8.15 -8.59 0.34
N VAL A 41 -7.11 -9.38 0.10
CA VAL A 41 -7.10 -10.37 -0.97
C VAL A 41 -7.93 -11.58 -0.54
N ASP A 42 -8.92 -11.95 -1.34
CA ASP A 42 -9.76 -13.12 -1.08
C ASP A 42 -8.94 -14.41 -1.01
N ASN A 43 -9.23 -15.25 -0.02
CA ASN A 43 -8.55 -16.52 0.28
C ASN A 43 -7.05 -16.40 0.63
N ALA A 44 -6.52 -15.20 0.88
CA ALA A 44 -5.19 -15.04 1.41
C ALA A 44 -5.18 -15.19 2.94
N THR A 45 -4.24 -15.97 3.44
CA THR A 45 -4.04 -16.25 4.87
C THR A 45 -2.69 -15.71 5.34
N LEU A 46 -2.46 -15.73 6.66
CA LEU A 46 -1.17 -15.37 7.23
C LEU A 46 -0.02 -16.25 6.70
N ASP A 47 -0.32 -17.49 6.30
CA ASP A 47 0.68 -18.43 5.77
C ASP A 47 1.17 -18.03 4.37
N ASP A 48 0.40 -17.21 3.64
CA ASP A 48 0.77 -16.69 2.33
C ASP A 48 1.74 -15.49 2.43
N LEU A 49 1.94 -14.94 3.63
CA LEU A 49 2.84 -13.80 3.87
C LEU A 49 4.29 -14.26 4.03
N ASP A 50 5.18 -13.61 3.28
CA ASP A 50 6.62 -13.74 3.48
C ASP A 50 7.07 -12.81 4.63
N PHE A 51 6.95 -13.30 5.87
CA PHE A 51 7.32 -12.54 7.06
C PHE A 51 8.78 -12.06 7.05
N LYS A 52 9.68 -12.78 6.36
CA LYS A 52 11.08 -12.34 6.25
C LYS A 52 11.16 -11.05 5.45
N LYS A 53 10.53 -10.98 4.28
CA LYS A 53 10.49 -9.75 3.47
C LYS A 53 9.82 -8.60 4.18
N ILE A 54 8.76 -8.87 4.94
CA ILE A 54 8.06 -7.81 5.67
C ILE A 54 8.94 -7.27 6.82
N LYS A 55 9.67 -8.14 7.53
CA LYS A 55 10.66 -7.72 8.53
C LYS A 55 11.78 -6.88 7.89
N ASP A 56 12.30 -7.32 6.75
CA ASP A 56 13.33 -6.58 6.00
C ASP A 56 12.81 -5.17 5.60
N TYR A 57 11.57 -5.07 5.11
CA TYR A 57 10.93 -3.79 4.79
C TYR A 57 10.82 -2.84 5.99
N PHE A 58 10.43 -3.35 7.17
CA PHE A 58 10.32 -2.52 8.37
C PHE A 58 11.68 -1.98 8.84
N VAL A 59 12.74 -2.78 8.72
CA VAL A 59 14.11 -2.34 9.03
C VAL A 59 14.58 -1.29 8.03
N GLU A 60 14.44 -1.56 6.72
CA GLU A 60 14.86 -0.61 5.67
C GLU A 60 14.12 0.73 5.75
N SER A 61 12.85 0.68 6.15
CA SER A 61 11.99 1.86 6.27
C SER A 61 12.14 2.60 7.61
N ASN A 62 13.00 2.13 8.53
CA ASN A 62 13.14 2.65 9.90
C ASN A 62 11.79 2.75 10.64
N LEU A 63 10.87 1.83 10.38
CA LEU A 63 9.52 1.86 10.96
C LEU A 63 9.51 1.30 12.39
N THR A 64 10.43 0.40 12.71
CA THR A 64 10.63 -0.12 14.08
C THR A 64 12.00 -0.78 14.23
N ASP A 65 12.56 -0.73 15.43
CA ASP A 65 13.72 -1.52 15.84
C ASP A 65 13.32 -2.79 16.63
N GLN A 66 12.03 -2.91 16.96
CA GLN A 66 11.48 -4.00 17.76
C GLN A 66 10.63 -4.92 16.86
N LEU A 67 11.20 -6.08 16.51
CA LEU A 67 10.58 -7.13 15.71
C LEU A 67 10.28 -8.39 16.54
N ASP A 68 9.93 -8.20 17.81
CA ASP A 68 9.38 -9.31 18.60
C ASP A 68 8.05 -9.77 17.99
N ASP A 69 7.72 -11.06 18.12
CA ASP A 69 6.60 -11.65 17.38
C ASP A 69 5.25 -10.99 17.72
N LYS A 70 5.07 -10.51 18.95
CA LYS A 70 3.82 -9.85 19.37
C LYS A 70 3.71 -8.45 18.76
N HIS A 71 4.78 -7.67 18.85
CA HIS A 71 4.85 -6.31 18.34
C HIS A 71 4.82 -6.28 16.82
N PHE A 72 5.41 -7.27 16.17
CA PHE A 72 5.33 -7.44 14.73
C PHE A 72 3.88 -7.61 14.25
N TYR A 73 3.09 -8.46 14.91
CA TYR A 73 1.65 -8.60 14.59
C TYR A 73 0.85 -7.31 14.82
N ASP A 74 1.14 -6.58 15.90
CA ASP A 74 0.50 -5.29 16.17
C ASP A 74 0.81 -4.26 15.06
N ILE A 75 2.05 -4.27 14.55
CA ILE A 75 2.46 -3.40 13.44
C ILE A 75 1.77 -3.83 12.14
N LEU A 76 1.69 -5.13 11.83
CA LEU A 76 0.99 -5.62 10.64
C LEU A 76 -0.48 -5.17 10.61
N LYS A 77 -1.16 -5.21 11.76
CA LYS A 77 -2.54 -4.70 11.90
C LYS A 77 -2.60 -3.19 11.70
N LYS A 78 -1.71 -2.44 12.35
CA LYS A 78 -1.67 -0.97 12.27
C LYS A 78 -1.45 -0.47 10.84
N GLU A 79 -0.55 -1.12 10.11
CA GLU A 79 -0.21 -0.76 8.73
C GLU A 79 -1.16 -1.41 7.69
N ASN A 80 -2.23 -2.08 8.14
CA ASN A 80 -3.24 -2.75 7.31
C ASN A 80 -2.70 -3.87 6.39
N PHE A 81 -1.56 -4.48 6.72
CA PHE A 81 -1.09 -5.69 6.05
C PHE A 81 -1.97 -6.91 6.37
N VAL A 82 -2.58 -6.91 7.55
CA VAL A 82 -3.50 -7.95 8.01
C VAL A 82 -4.74 -7.27 8.55
N THR A 83 -5.90 -7.74 8.11
CA THR A 83 -7.19 -7.36 8.68
C THR A 83 -7.81 -8.54 9.40
N GLU A 84 -8.51 -8.28 10.50
CA GLU A 84 -9.37 -9.29 11.10
C GLU A 84 -10.68 -9.30 10.32
N ILE A 85 -10.95 -10.43 9.65
CA ILE A 85 -12.26 -10.64 9.05
C ILE A 85 -13.20 -11.00 10.19
N ASP A 86 -13.93 -9.99 10.69
CA ASP A 86 -15.07 -10.24 11.56
C ASP A 86 -16.10 -11.03 10.76
N ASN A 87 -16.19 -12.34 11.02
CA ASN A 87 -17.28 -13.18 10.54
C ASN A 87 -18.58 -12.80 11.28
N THR A 88 -19.06 -11.58 11.12
CA THR A 88 -20.45 -11.26 11.43
C THR A 88 -21.32 -11.91 10.37
N SER A 89 -21.81 -13.11 10.73
CA SER A 89 -22.91 -13.82 10.07
C SER A 89 -24.21 -13.04 10.12
#